data_AF-A0A5E4N9Q1-F1
#
_entry.id   AF-A0A5E4N9Q1-F1
#
_cell.length_a   1.000
_cell.length_b   1.000
_cell.length_c   1.000
_cell.angle_alpha   90.00
_cell.angle_beta   90.00
_cell.angle_gamma   90.00
#
_symmetry.space_group_name_H-M   'P 1'
#
loop_
_entity.id
_entity.type
_entity.pdbx_description
1 polymer ?
#
loop_
_entity_poly.entity_id
_entity_poly.type
_entity_poly.pdbx_seq_one_letter_code
_entity_poly.pdbx_strand_id
1 'polypeptide(L)'
;MDTTANEAAQVVALMESGMHQCDVARQLNLSRFAVRRVFQRYQETGGFIRRHGSGRPARSPDLNPIEHLWDELKRRVRSHDPAPTTLQDLQYAVVAEWVNIPQERIVRLITSMKDRMEAVIKARGSSTRF
;
A
#
# COMPACT_ATOMS: atom_id res chain seq x y z
N MET A 1 -8.74 22.14 7.12
CA MET A 1 -9.25 21.76 8.44
C MET A 1 -9.61 20.30 8.41
N ASP A 2 -9.05 19.53 9.32
CA ASP A 2 -9.44 18.14 9.51
C ASP A 2 -10.66 18.12 10.43
N THR A 3 -11.77 17.63 9.90
CA THR A 3 -13.01 17.42 10.66
C THR A 3 -12.76 16.34 11.71
N THR A 4 -13.10 16.61 12.96
CA THR A 4 -12.98 15.63 14.04
C THR A 4 -13.90 14.43 13.77
N ALA A 5 -13.63 13.29 14.43
CA ALA A 5 -14.47 12.11 14.29
C ALA A 5 -15.94 12.38 14.68
N ASN A 6 -16.16 13.18 15.72
CA ASN A 6 -17.50 13.55 16.19
C ASN A 6 -18.22 14.46 15.20
N GLU A 7 -17.56 15.50 14.70
CA GLU A 7 -18.14 16.38 13.68
C GLU A 7 -18.47 15.59 12.39
N ALA A 8 -17.60 14.66 11.99
CA ALA A 8 -17.83 13.84 10.81
C ALA A 8 -19.02 12.87 10.99
N ALA A 9 -19.20 12.31 12.19
CA ALA A 9 -20.36 11.49 12.52
C ALA A 9 -21.66 12.31 12.51
N GLN A 10 -21.64 13.53 13.08
CA GLN A 10 -22.78 14.44 13.05
C GLN A 10 -23.16 14.86 11.63
N VAL A 11 -22.16 15.10 10.76
CA VAL A 11 -22.42 15.38 9.34
C VAL A 11 -23.18 14.23 8.68
N VAL A 12 -22.77 12.98 8.90
CA VAL A 12 -23.47 11.82 8.31
C VAL A 12 -24.89 11.72 8.84
N ALA A 13 -25.07 11.79 10.17
CA ALA A 13 -26.38 11.65 10.80
C ALA A 13 -27.38 12.72 10.31
N LEU A 14 -26.96 13.99 10.21
CA LEU A 14 -27.82 15.08 9.75
C LEU A 14 -28.12 14.98 8.23
N MET A 15 -27.17 14.48 7.44
CA MET A 15 -27.40 14.25 6.02
C MET A 15 -28.35 13.07 5.78
N GLU A 16 -28.26 12.00 6.57
CA GLU A 16 -29.19 10.85 6.52
C GLU A 16 -30.60 11.22 7.00
N SER A 17 -30.73 12.18 7.93
CA SER A 17 -32.03 12.74 8.31
C SER A 17 -32.66 13.66 7.24
N GLY A 18 -32.06 13.74 6.04
CA GLY A 18 -32.58 14.49 4.90
C GLY A 18 -32.22 15.98 4.89
N MET A 19 -31.30 16.42 5.74
CA MET A 19 -30.91 17.82 5.83
C MET A 19 -29.97 18.20 4.68
N HIS A 20 -30.12 19.41 4.12
CA HIS A 20 -29.25 19.85 3.02
C HIS A 20 -27.83 20.19 3.52
N GLN A 21 -26.82 19.93 2.68
CA GLN A 21 -25.40 20.16 2.99
C GLN A 21 -25.10 21.59 3.47
N CYS A 22 -25.81 22.58 2.96
CA CYS A 22 -25.64 23.98 3.37
C CYS A 22 -26.17 24.24 4.79
N ASP A 23 -27.24 23.57 5.19
CA ASP A 23 -27.83 23.68 6.53
C ASP A 23 -26.96 22.98 7.56
N VAL A 24 -26.49 21.77 7.23
CA VAL A 24 -25.51 21.03 8.04
C VAL A 24 -24.22 21.83 8.24
N ALA A 25 -23.72 22.49 7.19
CA ALA A 25 -22.54 23.34 7.25
C ALA A 25 -22.75 24.53 8.20
N ARG A 26 -23.90 25.19 8.14
CA ARG A 26 -24.23 26.30 9.05
C ARG A 26 -24.40 25.82 10.50
N GLN A 27 -25.09 24.70 10.71
CA GLN A 27 -25.37 24.14 12.03
C GLN A 27 -24.10 23.69 12.77
N LEU A 28 -23.17 23.05 12.06
CA LEU A 28 -21.93 22.54 12.65
C LEU A 28 -20.77 23.54 12.56
N ASN A 29 -21.02 24.76 12.04
CA ASN A 29 -19.99 25.76 11.76
C ASN A 29 -18.82 25.20 10.92
N LEU A 30 -19.14 24.33 9.96
CA LEU A 30 -18.17 23.70 9.05
C LEU A 30 -18.27 24.32 7.65
N SER A 31 -17.17 24.26 6.89
CA SER A 31 -17.25 24.63 5.48
C SER A 31 -18.13 23.62 4.71
N ARG A 32 -18.92 24.10 3.74
CA ARG A 32 -19.68 23.23 2.82
C ARG A 32 -18.80 22.18 2.14
N PHE A 33 -17.53 22.52 1.89
CA PHE A 33 -16.54 21.61 1.32
C PHE A 33 -16.18 20.46 2.27
N ALA A 34 -16.07 20.74 3.58
CA ALA A 34 -15.83 19.72 4.60
C ALA A 34 -17.02 18.76 4.69
N VAL A 35 -18.25 19.28 4.75
CA VAL A 35 -19.49 18.49 4.75
C VAL A 35 -19.57 17.59 3.51
N ARG A 36 -19.40 18.16 2.32
CA ARG A 36 -19.38 17.41 1.05
C ARG A 36 -18.36 16.28 1.07
N ARG A 37 -17.12 16.56 1.50
CA ARG A 37 -16.04 15.55 1.56
C ARG A 37 -16.34 14.41 2.52
N VAL A 38 -16.89 14.71 3.69
CA VAL A 38 -17.23 13.69 4.70
C VAL A 38 -18.35 12.81 4.16
N PHE A 39 -19.41 13.41 3.64
CA PHE A 39 -20.56 12.67 3.14
C PHE A 39 -20.23 11.86 1.88
N GLN A 40 -19.43 12.41 0.96
CA GLN A 40 -18.95 11.67 -0.20
C GLN A 40 -18.12 10.45 0.21
N ARG A 41 -17.21 10.59 1.18
CA ARG A 41 -16.43 9.46 1.70
C ARG A 41 -17.33 8.38 2.32
N TYR A 42 -18.35 8.81 3.06
CA TYR A 42 -19.32 7.89 3.66
C TYR A 42 -20.09 7.10 2.59
N GLN A 43 -20.56 7.77 1.53
CA GLN A 43 -21.23 7.13 0.39
C GLN A 43 -20.32 6.13 -0.34
N GLU A 44 -19.03 6.46 -0.52
CA GLU A 44 -18.09 5.61 -1.26
C GLU A 44 -17.55 4.42 -0.45
N THR A 45 -17.34 4.59 0.86
CA THR A 45 -16.57 3.62 1.67
C THR A 45 -17.32 3.10 2.90
N GLY A 46 -18.50 3.63 3.21
CA GLY A 46 -19.22 3.40 4.46
C GLY A 46 -18.56 4.04 5.69
N GLY A 47 -17.38 4.64 5.55
CA GLY A 47 -16.64 5.30 6.62
C GLY A 47 -16.63 6.82 6.47
N PHE A 48 -16.82 7.55 7.56
CA PHE A 48 -16.77 9.03 7.56
C PHE A 48 -15.40 9.58 7.98
N ILE A 49 -14.59 8.80 8.70
CA ILE A 49 -13.24 9.20 9.14
C ILE A 49 -12.25 9.04 7.99
N ARG A 50 -11.36 10.03 7.84
CA ARG A 50 -10.22 9.93 6.92
C ARG A 50 -9.25 8.87 7.45
N ARG A 51 -9.07 7.76 6.73
CA ARG A 51 -8.00 6.80 7.03
C ARG A 51 -6.66 7.50 6.81
N HIS A 52 -5.77 7.42 7.79
CA HIS A 52 -4.40 7.86 7.59
C HIS A 52 -3.80 6.98 6.49
N GLY A 53 -3.16 7.60 5.49
CA GLY A 53 -2.58 6.85 4.38
C GLY A 53 -1.52 5.90 4.93
N SER A 54 -1.76 4.60 4.86
CA SER A 54 -0.83 3.55 5.28
C SER A 54 0.27 3.33 4.24
N GLY A 55 0.82 4.43 3.71
CA GLY A 55 1.94 4.37 2.78
C GLY A 55 3.09 3.62 3.43
N ARG A 56 3.73 2.73 2.68
CA ARG A 56 4.94 2.06 3.14
C ARG A 56 5.99 3.12 3.52
N PRO A 57 6.75 2.92 4.61
CA PRO A 57 7.80 3.86 4.99
C PRO A 57 8.75 4.09 3.80
N ALA A 58 9.11 5.35 3.56
CA ALA A 58 10.08 5.68 2.53
C ALA A 58 11.41 4.98 2.84
N ARG A 59 12.06 4.39 1.82
CA ARG A 59 13.37 3.71 1.92
C ARG A 59 13.42 2.40 2.72
N SER A 60 12.34 1.63 2.78
CA SER A 60 12.36 0.30 3.42
C SER A 60 12.24 -0.85 2.41
N PRO A 61 13.22 -1.06 1.49
CA PRO A 61 13.18 -2.13 0.47
C PRO A 61 12.99 -3.52 1.08
N ASP A 62 13.46 -3.70 2.31
CA ASP A 62 13.32 -4.89 3.15
C ASP A 62 11.87 -5.30 3.45
N LEU A 63 10.95 -4.33 3.39
CA LEU A 63 9.50 -4.57 3.47
C LEU A 63 8.82 -4.86 2.11
N ASN A 64 9.57 -5.00 1.00
CA ASN A 64 9.06 -5.48 -0.30
C ASN A 64 9.54 -6.92 -0.48
N PRO A 65 8.63 -7.90 -0.46
CA PRO A 65 8.98 -9.24 -0.90
C PRO A 65 9.44 -9.29 -2.36
N ILE A 66 8.95 -8.38 -3.22
CA ILE A 66 9.30 -8.39 -4.65
C ILE A 66 10.75 -8.01 -4.93
N GLU A 67 11.43 -7.21 -4.08
CA GLU A 67 12.85 -6.89 -4.31
C GLU A 67 13.70 -8.16 -4.27
N HIS A 68 13.38 -9.09 -3.37
CA HIS A 68 14.09 -10.37 -3.26
C HIS A 68 13.86 -11.26 -4.47
N LEU A 69 12.64 -11.19 -5.03
CA LEU A 69 12.30 -11.92 -6.25
C LEU A 69 13.12 -11.36 -7.42
N TRP A 70 13.25 -10.04 -7.53
CA TRP A 70 14.11 -9.40 -8.52
C TRP A 70 15.59 -9.76 -8.33
N ASP A 71 16.09 -9.79 -7.09
CA ASP A 71 17.46 -10.20 -6.79
C ASP A 71 17.74 -11.67 -7.12
N GLU A 72 16.77 -12.55 -6.90
CA GLU A 72 16.85 -13.95 -7.34
C GLU A 72 16.86 -14.07 -8.86
N LEU A 73 15.96 -13.37 -9.56
CA LEU A 73 15.91 -13.37 -11.02
C LEU A 73 17.23 -12.89 -11.63
N LYS A 74 17.78 -11.77 -11.13
CA LYS A 74 19.08 -11.25 -11.57
C LYS A 74 20.21 -12.27 -11.34
N ARG A 75 20.20 -12.99 -10.21
CA ARG A 75 21.21 -14.04 -9.94
C ARG A 75 21.09 -15.21 -10.90
N ARG A 76 19.87 -15.69 -11.16
CA ARG A 76 19.61 -16.79 -12.09
C ARG A 76 20.04 -16.46 -13.52
N VAL A 77 19.68 -15.27 -14.01
CA VAL A 77 20.09 -14.79 -15.34
C VAL A 77 21.62 -14.67 -15.43
N ARG A 78 22.29 -14.20 -14.37
CA ARG A 78 23.77 -14.12 -14.32
C ARG A 78 24.47 -15.47 -14.26
N SER A 79 23.78 -16.52 -13.82
CA SER A 79 24.33 -17.89 -13.76
C SER A 79 24.15 -18.68 -15.05
N HIS A 80 23.56 -18.10 -16.09
CA HIS A 80 23.48 -18.74 -17.41
C HIS A 80 24.88 -18.99 -17.99
N ASP A 81 25.03 -20.13 -18.64
CA ASP A 81 26.24 -20.52 -19.37
C ASP A 81 25.85 -21.03 -20.77
N PRO A 82 26.21 -20.32 -21.86
CA PRO A 82 26.94 -19.06 -21.88
C PRO A 82 26.11 -17.89 -21.35
N ALA A 83 26.78 -16.89 -20.78
CA ALA A 83 26.12 -15.68 -20.31
C ALA A 83 25.45 -14.93 -21.50
N PRO A 84 24.28 -14.30 -21.29
CA PRO A 84 23.61 -13.53 -22.34
C PRO A 84 24.50 -12.36 -22.80
N THR A 85 24.82 -12.32 -24.09
CA THR A 85 25.69 -11.27 -24.66
C THR A 85 24.92 -10.24 -25.49
N THR A 86 23.73 -10.61 -25.99
CA THR A 86 22.85 -9.69 -26.71
C THR A 86 21.64 -9.30 -25.88
N LEU A 87 20.98 -8.19 -26.26
CA LEU A 87 19.72 -7.78 -25.64
C LEU A 87 18.64 -8.86 -25.80
N GLN A 88 18.63 -9.56 -26.93
CA GLN A 88 17.65 -10.61 -27.22
C GLN A 88 17.86 -11.84 -26.34
N ASP A 89 19.11 -12.26 -26.15
CA ASP A 89 19.45 -13.35 -25.22
C ASP A 89 19.07 -13.00 -23.79
N LEU A 90 19.30 -11.74 -23.39
CA LEU A 90 18.95 -11.26 -22.06
C LEU A 90 17.43 -11.28 -21.85
N GLN A 91 16.65 -10.81 -22.83
CA GLN A 91 15.18 -10.86 -22.77
C GLN A 91 14.68 -12.30 -22.65
N TYR A 92 15.23 -13.22 -23.45
CA TYR A 92 14.88 -14.63 -23.39
C TYR A 92 15.22 -15.24 -22.02
N ALA A 93 16.44 -15.01 -21.52
CA ALA A 93 16.90 -15.52 -20.23
C ALA A 93 16.02 -15.02 -19.07
N VAL A 94 15.64 -13.73 -19.08
CA VAL A 94 14.75 -13.15 -18.07
C VAL A 94 13.38 -13.84 -18.07
N VAL A 95 12.77 -14.03 -19.24
CA VAL A 95 11.45 -14.68 -19.35
C VAL A 95 11.53 -16.15 -18.94
N ALA A 96 12.54 -16.87 -19.40
CA ALA A 96 12.75 -18.28 -19.07
C ALA A 96 12.95 -18.47 -17.56
N GLU A 97 13.81 -17.66 -16.92
CA GLU A 97 14.04 -17.75 -15.49
C GLU A 97 12.82 -17.32 -14.66
N TRP A 98 12.06 -16.33 -15.14
CA TRP A 98 10.84 -15.90 -14.46
C TRP A 98 9.83 -17.04 -14.32
N VAL A 99 9.61 -17.80 -15.39
CA VAL A 99 8.69 -18.95 -15.39
C VAL A 99 9.25 -20.12 -14.56
N ASN A 100 10.57 -20.24 -14.45
CA ASN A 100 11.25 -21.27 -13.67
C ASN A 100 11.38 -20.97 -12.17
N ILE A 101 10.93 -19.81 -11.69
CA ILE A 101 10.88 -19.55 -10.24
C ILE A 101 9.73 -20.36 -9.63
N PRO A 102 9.99 -21.28 -8.69
CA PRO A 102 8.94 -22.12 -8.11
C PRO A 102 7.91 -21.29 -7.36
N GLN A 103 6.63 -21.68 -7.45
CA GLN A 103 5.55 -20.97 -6.76
C GLN A 103 5.76 -20.99 -5.23
N GLU A 104 6.34 -22.05 -4.67
CA GLU A 104 6.66 -22.16 -3.25
C GLU A 104 7.66 -21.10 -2.80
N ARG A 105 8.51 -20.60 -3.71
CA ARG A 105 9.43 -19.50 -3.41
C ARG A 105 8.66 -18.20 -3.24
N ILE A 106 7.71 -17.92 -4.13
CA ILE A 106 6.85 -16.73 -4.07
C ILE A 106 5.99 -16.77 -2.81
N VAL A 107 5.37 -17.92 -2.51
CA VAL A 107 4.56 -18.09 -1.28
C VAL A 107 5.42 -17.83 -0.04
N ARG A 108 6.64 -18.38 0.03
CA ARG A 108 7.57 -18.11 1.15
C ARG A 108 7.92 -16.63 1.31
N LEU A 109 8.11 -15.91 0.22
CA LEU A 109 8.35 -14.46 0.26
C LEU A 109 7.15 -13.71 0.83
N ILE A 110 5.94 -14.07 0.42
CA ILE A 110 4.69 -13.46 0.92
C ILE A 110 4.49 -13.77 2.41
N THR A 111 4.65 -15.03 2.82
CA THR A 111 4.44 -15.44 4.21
C THR A 111 5.50 -14.88 5.16
N SER A 112 6.70 -14.53 4.66
CA SER A 112 7.77 -13.89 5.44
C SER A 112 7.47 -12.46 5.90
N MET A 113 6.35 -11.85 5.48
CA MET A 113 6.02 -10.45 5.84
C MET A 113 5.94 -10.22 7.34
N LYS A 114 5.45 -11.20 8.10
CA LYS A 114 5.41 -11.10 9.56
C LYS A 114 6.83 -10.97 10.14
N ASP A 115 7.74 -11.84 9.74
CA ASP A 115 9.12 -11.85 10.21
C ASP A 115 9.88 -10.57 9.81
N ARG A 116 9.61 -10.04 8.61
CA ARG A 116 10.17 -8.77 8.13
C ARG A 116 9.74 -7.60 9.02
N MET A 117 8.44 -7.52 9.34
CA MET A 117 7.91 -6.48 10.23
C MET A 117 8.52 -6.60 11.63
N GLU A 118 8.62 -7.81 12.18
CA GLU A 118 9.27 -8.05 13.48
C GLU A 118 10.75 -7.62 13.47
N ALA A 119 11.47 -7.91 12.38
CA ALA A 119 12.86 -7.47 12.22
C ALA A 119 12.99 -5.95 12.18
N VAL A 120 12.11 -5.24 11.48
CA VAL A 120 12.10 -3.77 11.41
C VAL A 120 11.78 -3.17 12.78
N ILE A 121 10.82 -3.73 13.51
CA ILE A 121 10.49 -3.30 14.88
C ILE A 121 11.71 -3.47 15.79
N LYS A 122 12.38 -4.64 15.74
CA LYS A 122 13.60 -4.92 16.51
C LYS A 122 14.73 -3.97 16.13
N ALA A 123 14.86 -3.63 14.85
CA ALA A 123 15.85 -2.68 14.33
C ALA A 123 15.46 -1.21 14.53
N ARG A 124 14.32 -0.93 15.19
CA ARG A 124 13.78 0.44 15.41
C ARG A 124 13.67 1.25 14.11
N GLY A 125 13.24 0.60 13.02
CA GLY A 125 13.12 1.23 11.70
C GLY A 125 14.42 1.30 10.89
N SER A 126 15.53 0.76 11.40
CA SER A 126 16.77 0.63 10.64
C SER A 126 16.71 -0.54 9.64
N SER A 127 17.68 -0.60 8.73
CA SER A 127 17.80 -1.67 7.72
C SER A 127 17.88 -3.06 8.37
N THR A 128 17.15 -4.00 7.76
CA THR A 128 17.17 -5.41 8.17
C THR A 128 17.89 -6.29 7.14
N ARG A 129 18.03 -7.58 7.45
CA ARG A 129 18.65 -8.58 6.55
C ARG A 129 17.79 -8.95 5.34
N PHE A 130 16.53 -8.50 5.34
CA PHE A 130 15.60 -8.81 4.27
C PHE A 130 15.94 -7.87 3.11
#